data_AF-A0A9E5QDY2-F1
#
_entry.id   AF-A0A9E5QDY2-F1
#
_cell.length_a   1.000
_cell.length_b   1.000
_cell.length_c   1.000
_cell.angle_alpha   90.00
_cell.angle_beta   90.00
_cell.angle_gamma   90.00
#
_symmetry.space_group_name_H-M   'P 1'
#
loop_
_entity.id
_entity.type
_entity.pdbx_description
1 polymer ?
#
loop_
_entity_poly.entity_id
_entity_poly.type
_entity_poly.pdbx_seq_one_letter_code
_entity_poly.pdbx_strand_id
1 'polypeptide(L)' 'MSNDVWVVVDLKLDGTIRKVTFEALSEAKKKLTGKLGGQLCAVLLGSGVTGLEAELGKYGAE' A
#
# COMPACT_ATOMS: atom_id res chain seq x y z
N MET A 1 1.49 20.81 6.84
CA MET A 1 2.15 19.50 6.62
C MET A 1 1.12 18.52 6.16
N SER A 2 1.41 17.72 5.14
CA SER A 2 0.63 16.53 4.81
C SER A 2 1.04 15.38 5.73
N ASN A 3 0.09 14.61 6.22
CA ASN A 3 0.32 13.51 7.17
C ASN A 3 0.09 12.14 6.52
N ASP A 4 0.49 12.02 5.25
CA ASP A 4 0.23 10.83 4.44
C ASP A 4 1.10 9.66 4.91
N VAL A 5 0.53 8.47 4.86
CA VAL A 5 1.18 7.22 5.26
C VAL A 5 1.54 6.47 3.98
N TRP A 6 2.83 6.17 3.81
CA TRP A 6 3.32 5.53 2.58
C TRP A 6 3.78 4.12 2.89
N VAL A 7 3.26 3.14 2.15
CA VAL A 7 3.64 1.73 2.26
C VAL A 7 4.31 1.30 0.97
N VAL A 8 5.58 0.91 1.06
CA VAL A 8 6.32 0.36 -0.08
C VAL A 8 5.86 -1.08 -0.32
N VAL A 9 5.49 -1.39 -1.56
CA VAL A 9 5.03 -2.71 -1.95
C VAL A 9 6.22 -3.66 -2.11
N ASP A 10 6.16 -4.79 -1.41
CA ASP A 10 7.14 -5.86 -1.53
C ASP A 10 6.69 -6.81 -2.65
N LEU A 11 7.46 -6.81 -3.74
CA LEU A 11 7.25 -7.67 -4.89
C LEU A 11 8.17 -8.89 -4.82
N LYS A 12 7.63 -10.04 -5.18
CA LYS A 12 8.44 -11.21 -5.49
C LYS A 12 9.09 -11.06 -6.86
N LEU A 13 10.08 -11.93 -7.12
CA LEU A 13 10.74 -12.05 -8.42
C LEU A 13 9.77 -12.36 -9.57
N ASP A 14 8.63 -12.99 -9.27
CA ASP A 14 7.57 -13.31 -10.25
C ASP A 14 6.57 -12.16 -10.49
N GLY A 15 6.77 -11.00 -9.85
CA GLY A 15 5.87 -9.85 -9.95
C GLY A 15 4.65 -9.92 -9.03
N THR A 16 4.47 -10.98 -8.24
CA THR A 16 3.36 -11.07 -7.28
C THR A 16 3.65 -10.26 -6.02
N ILE A 17 2.62 -9.60 -5.49
CA ILE A 17 2.71 -8.86 -4.23
C ILE A 17 2.83 -9.84 -3.06
N ARG A 18 3.76 -9.58 -2.14
CA ARG A 18 3.87 -10.36 -0.91
C ARG A 18 2.76 -9.99 0.07
N LYS A 19 2.28 -11.00 0.79
CA LYS A 19 1.21 -10.86 1.79
C LYS A 19 1.48 -9.76 2.83
N VAL A 20 2.76 -9.56 3.19
CA VAL A 20 3.18 -8.55 4.17
C VAL A 20 2.74 -7.13 3.78
N THR A 21 2.66 -6.81 2.48
CA THR A 21 2.18 -5.49 2.02
C THR A 21 0.71 -5.28 2.35
N PHE A 22 -0.13 -6.31 2.16
CA PHE A 22 -1.56 -6.22 2.49
C PHE A 22 -1.80 -6.10 3.99
N GLU A 23 -1.01 -6.81 4.80
CA GLU A 23 -1.05 -6.71 6.27
C GLU A 23 -0.63 -5.30 6.72
N ALA A 24 0.44 -4.75 6.13
CA ALA A 24 0.92 -3.40 6.41
C ALA A 24 -0.11 -2.33 6.03
N LEU A 25 -0.72 -2.41 4.84
CA LEU A 25 -1.78 -1.50 4.40
C LEU A 25 -3.00 -1.55 5.34
N SER A 26 -3.44 -2.76 5.70
CA SER A 26 -4.59 -2.96 6.59
C SER A 26 -4.36 -2.33 7.97
N GLU A 27 -3.18 -2.55 8.55
CA GLU A 27 -2.82 -1.99 9.85
C GLU A 27 -2.62 -0.46 9.77
N ALA A 28 -2.04 0.04 8.69
CA ALA A 28 -1.90 1.47 8.44
C ALA A 28 -3.25 2.17 8.35
N LYS A 29 -4.19 1.62 7.58
CA LYS A 29 -5.56 2.11 7.49
C LYS A 29 -6.27 2.11 8.85
N LYS A 30 -6.07 1.07 9.65
CA LYS A 30 -6.77 0.92 10.94
C LYS A 30 -6.20 1.84 12.04
N LYS A 31 -4.87 2.01 12.09
CA LYS A 31 -4.18 2.63 13.23
C LYS A 31 -3.63 4.02 12.97
N LEU A 32 -3.24 4.32 11.72
CA LEU A 32 -2.45 5.49 11.39
C LEU A 32 -3.29 6.56 10.66
N THR A 33 -3.98 6.21 9.58
CA THR A 33 -4.71 7.21 8.76
C THR A 33 -5.78 7.96 9.56
N GLY A 34 -6.57 7.27 10.38
CA GLY A 34 -7.58 7.92 11.24
C GLY A 34 -7.01 8.83 12.33
N LYS A 35 -5.73 8.64 12.73
CA LYS A 35 -5.06 9.47 13.75
C LYS A 35 -4.32 10.64 13.13
N LEU A 36 -3.71 10.42 11.98
CA LEU A 36 -2.86 11.38 11.28
C LEU A 36 -3.69 12.30 10.37
N GLY A 37 -4.86 11.85 9.90
CA GLY A 37 -5.75 12.60 9.02
C GLY A 37 -5.24 12.74 7.58
N GLY A 38 -4.25 11.94 7.18
CA GLY A 38 -3.69 11.92 5.83
C GLY A 38 -4.10 10.67 5.04
N GLN A 39 -3.68 10.64 3.78
CA GLN A 39 -3.98 9.55 2.84
C GLN A 39 -3.08 8.34 3.10
N LEU A 40 -3.51 7.15 2.67
CA LEU A 40 -2.66 5.96 2.64
C LEU A 40 -2.26 5.68 1.20
N CYS A 41 -0.97 5.80 0.90
CA CYS A 41 -0.43 5.60 -0.44
C CYS A 41 0.35 4.29 -0.49
N ALA A 42 0.10 3.47 -1.52
CA ALA A 42 0.94 2.32 -1.82
C ALA A 42 1.96 2.68 -2.91
N VAL A 43 3.24 2.44 -2.65
CA VAL A 43 4.33 2.75 -3.58
C VAL A 43 4.79 1.45 -4.24
N LEU A 44 4.39 1.29 -5.50
CA LEU A 44 4.68 0.11 -6.32
C LEU A 44 5.83 0.42 -7.28
N LEU A 45 6.94 -0.31 -7.14
CA LEU A 45 8.17 -0.09 -7.90
C LEU A 45 8.58 -1.39 -8.59
N GLY A 46 8.65 -1.39 -9.92
CA GLY A 46 9.08 -2.54 -10.69
C GLY A 46 8.62 -2.53 -12.14
N SER A 47 8.98 -3.58 -12.87
CA SER A 47 8.55 -3.83 -14.25
C SER A 47 7.34 -4.77 -14.28
N GLY A 48 6.38 -4.53 -15.18
CA GLY A 48 5.21 -5.40 -15.34
C GLY A 48 4.18 -5.26 -14.21
N VAL A 49 4.17 -4.13 -13.51
CA VAL A 49 3.34 -3.90 -12.32
C VAL A 49 1.95 -3.34 -12.63
N THR A 50 1.65 -3.09 -13.91
CA THR A 50 0.36 -2.54 -14.36
C THR A 50 -0.80 -3.46 -13.99
N GLY A 51 -1.82 -2.92 -13.33
CA GLY A 51 -3.03 -3.64 -12.90
C GLY A 51 -2.97 -4.17 -11.46
N LEU A 52 -1.80 -4.16 -10.81
CA LEU A 52 -1.66 -4.57 -9.41
C LEU A 52 -2.17 -3.49 -8.43
N GLU A 53 -2.27 -2.23 -8.88
CA GLU A 53 -2.81 -1.12 -8.09
C GLU A 53 -4.24 -1.37 -7.61
N ALA A 54 -5.05 -2.08 -8.39
CA ALA A 54 -6.43 -2.42 -8.05
C ALA A 54 -6.51 -3.37 -6.84
N GLU A 55 -5.50 -4.23 -6.63
CA GLU A 55 -5.43 -5.09 -5.45
C GLU A 55 -5.08 -4.29 -4.19
N LEU A 56 -4.14 -3.34 -4.30
CA LEU A 56 -3.70 -2.49 -3.19
C LEU A 56 -4.84 -1.58 -2.70
N GLY A 57 -5.66 -1.05 -3.61
CA GLY A 57 -6.82 -0.22 -3.29
C GLY A 57 -7.83 -0.92 -2.37
N LYS A 58 -7.99 -2.25 -2.49
CA LYS A 58 -8.87 -3.04 -1.60
C LYS A 58 -8.45 -2.98 -0.13
N TYR A 59 -7.16 -2.73 0.13
CA TYR A 59 -6.58 -2.63 1.46
C TYR A 59 -6.43 -1.19 1.95
N GLY A 60 -7.01 -0.22 1.22
CA GLY A 60 -7.10 1.17 1.61
C GLY A 60 -6.01 2.08 1.04
N ALA A 61 -5.25 1.63 0.06
CA ALA A 61 -4.43 2.54 -0.72
C ALA A 61 -5.34 3.47 -1.56
N GLU A 62 -5.01 4.76 -1.60
CA GLU A 62 -5.67 5.82 -2.36
C GLU A 62 -4.79 6.34 -3.50
#